data_AF-A0A1V0RCZ8-F1
#
_entry.id   AF-A0A1V0RCZ8-F1
#
_cell.length_a   1.000
_cell.length_b   1.000
_cell.length_c   1.000
_cell.angle_alpha   90.00
_cell.angle_beta   90.00
_cell.angle_gamma   90.00
#
_symmetry.space_group_name_H-M   'P 1'
#
loop_
_entity.id
_entity.type
_entity.pdbx_description
1 polymer ?
#
loop_
_entity_poly.entity_id
_entity_poly.type
_entity_poly.pdbx_seq_one_letter_code
_entity_poly.pdbx_strand_id
1 'polypeptide(L)'
;MTDAEHDSDSERYAYSRTALARLVLSAELRELADSAGDGVATTQDMWAHPGEVVGHALDLVRQAQEVLARAVIYERQKGTSWEAIGEQLDVKKQSAHERYKPAVEEWKLALQEPFYPAPPERPVRNRRLHDAAYAPTAAGRRLDQWVREHIPAHRETTHPVTAHLPTLTTAEELVQVLDALNHLYNDALAPPDRAARARLAERKAALLDRIAVEDGRPEAAEQAAEARARAAQLRAEADRAAQ
;
A
#
# COMPACT_ATOMS: atom_id res chain seq x y z
N MET A 1 16.71 -5.52 -22.55
CA MET A 1 15.32 -5.27 -22.12
C MET A 1 15.37 -4.06 -21.22
N THR A 2 14.84 -2.94 -21.70
CA THR A 2 14.82 -1.66 -21.00
C THR A 2 14.07 -1.82 -19.68
N ASP A 3 14.76 -1.63 -18.56
CA ASP A 3 14.15 -1.27 -17.27
C ASP A 3 13.36 0.01 -17.54
N ALA A 4 12.08 -0.15 -17.90
CA ALA A 4 11.14 0.94 -17.78
C ALA A 4 11.15 1.27 -16.28
N GLU A 5 11.65 2.46 -15.93
CA GLU A 5 11.51 3.06 -14.61
C GLU A 5 10.09 2.77 -14.13
N HIS A 6 9.96 1.80 -13.22
CA HIS A 6 8.67 1.48 -12.65
C HIS A 6 8.33 2.69 -11.78
N ASP A 7 7.42 3.52 -12.29
CA ASP A 7 6.86 4.63 -11.52
C ASP A 7 6.09 4.02 -10.34
N SER A 8 6.76 3.87 -9.19
CA SER A 8 6.21 3.32 -7.95
C SER A 8 4.92 4.03 -7.55
N ASP A 9 4.80 5.31 -7.94
CA ASP A 9 3.62 6.12 -7.70
C ASP A 9 2.39 5.62 -8.48
N SER A 10 2.59 4.87 -9.56
CA SER A 10 1.54 4.27 -10.37
C SER A 10 1.39 2.75 -10.14
N GLU A 11 2.45 2.06 -9.71
CA GLU A 11 2.45 0.60 -9.50
C GLU A 11 1.38 0.16 -8.49
N ARG A 12 1.18 0.94 -7.42
CA ARG A 12 0.21 0.59 -6.36
C ARG A 12 -1.20 0.37 -6.90
N TYR A 13 -1.59 1.06 -7.97
CA TYR A 13 -2.91 0.91 -8.59
C TYR A 13 -3.06 -0.40 -9.36
N ALA A 14 -1.97 -1.12 -9.65
CA ALA A 14 -2.03 -2.46 -10.26
C ALA A 14 -2.33 -3.56 -9.24
N TYR A 15 -2.37 -3.23 -7.94
CA TYR A 15 -2.66 -4.16 -6.87
C TYR A 15 -4.01 -3.83 -6.23
N SER A 16 -4.72 -4.87 -5.78
CA SER A 16 -5.90 -4.67 -4.94
C SER A 16 -5.51 -4.10 -3.58
N ARG A 17 -6.38 -3.30 -2.97
CA ARG A 17 -6.15 -2.78 -1.60
C ARG A 17 -5.90 -3.90 -0.61
N THR A 18 -6.55 -5.04 -0.80
CA THR A 18 -6.35 -6.27 -0.02
C THR A 18 -4.96 -6.88 -0.24
N ALA A 19 -4.47 -6.93 -1.48
CA ALA A 19 -3.11 -7.37 -1.78
C ALA A 19 -2.05 -6.44 -1.17
N LEU A 20 -2.24 -5.12 -1.27
CA LEU A 20 -1.34 -4.15 -0.64
C LEU A 20 -1.31 -4.33 0.89
N ALA A 21 -2.47 -4.49 1.53
CA ALA A 21 -2.55 -4.74 2.98
C ALA A 21 -1.88 -6.08 3.36
N ARG A 22 -2.01 -7.12 2.52
CA ARG A 22 -1.34 -8.41 2.77
C ARG A 22 0.18 -8.30 2.66
N LEU A 23 0.70 -7.54 1.69
CA LEU A 23 2.12 -7.28 1.53
C LEU A 23 2.71 -6.50 2.72
N VAL A 24 2.00 -5.47 3.20
CA VAL A 24 2.38 -4.72 4.40
C VAL A 24 2.42 -5.63 5.62
N LEU A 25 1.38 -6.45 5.82
CA LEU A 25 1.37 -7.43 6.91
C LEU A 25 2.55 -8.42 6.81
N SER A 26 2.87 -8.92 5.60
CA SER A 26 4.05 -9.78 5.40
C SER A 26 5.36 -9.07 5.70
N ALA A 27 5.49 -7.79 5.35
CA ALA A 27 6.70 -7.00 5.64
C ALA A 27 6.92 -6.82 7.14
N GLU A 28 5.89 -6.45 7.89
CA GLU A 28 5.98 -6.29 9.34
C GLU A 28 6.23 -7.63 10.05
N LEU A 29 5.62 -8.74 9.57
CA LEU A 29 5.91 -10.08 10.08
C LEU A 29 7.36 -10.50 9.85
N ARG A 30 7.91 -10.16 8.68
CA ARG A 30 9.32 -10.40 8.36
C ARG A 30 10.22 -9.62 9.33
N GLU A 31 9.98 -8.32 9.49
CA GLU A 31 10.78 -7.46 10.38
C GLU A 31 10.72 -7.90 11.84
N LEU A 32 9.55 -8.34 12.31
CA LEU A 32 9.40 -8.94 13.63
C LEU A 32 10.19 -10.26 13.75
N ALA A 33 10.14 -11.12 12.74
CA ALA A 33 10.88 -12.38 12.73
C ALA A 33 12.40 -12.16 12.74
N ASP A 34 12.89 -11.22 11.93
CA ASP A 34 14.30 -10.83 11.89
C ASP A 34 14.74 -10.26 13.24
N SER A 35 13.99 -9.31 13.81
CA SER A 35 14.29 -8.71 15.11
C SER A 35 14.29 -9.73 16.25
N ALA A 36 13.33 -10.67 16.23
CA ALA A 36 13.26 -11.74 17.22
C ALA A 36 14.43 -12.73 17.07
N GLY A 37 14.82 -13.04 15.82
CA GLY A 37 15.95 -13.91 15.50
C GLY A 37 17.28 -13.34 15.96
N ASP A 38 17.51 -12.04 15.74
CA ASP A 38 18.70 -11.33 16.19
C ASP A 38 18.88 -11.41 17.72
N GLY A 39 17.76 -11.39 18.47
CA GLY A 39 17.75 -11.50 19.93
C GLY A 39 18.03 -12.91 20.49
N VAL A 40 18.15 -13.95 19.66
CA VAL A 40 18.41 -15.33 20.12
C VAL A 40 19.90 -15.56 20.42
N ALA A 41 20.80 -14.91 19.68
CA ALA A 41 22.22 -15.15 19.79
C ALA A 41 22.82 -14.46 21.03
N THR A 42 23.34 -15.23 21.97
CA THR A 42 23.97 -14.71 23.20
C THR A 42 25.40 -14.20 22.99
N THR A 43 25.90 -14.19 21.75
CA THR A 43 27.29 -13.85 21.43
C THR A 43 27.65 -12.40 21.75
N GLN A 44 26.66 -11.53 21.91
CA GLN A 44 26.86 -10.11 22.20
C GLN A 44 26.54 -9.73 23.65
N ASP A 45 25.99 -10.64 24.46
CA ASP A 45 25.52 -10.36 25.83
C ASP A 45 26.61 -9.77 26.73
N MET A 46 27.86 -10.19 26.53
CA MET A 46 29.01 -9.69 27.31
C MET A 46 29.32 -8.21 27.07
N TRP A 47 28.81 -7.63 25.98
CA TRP A 47 28.97 -6.21 25.62
C TRP A 47 27.69 -5.39 25.84
N ALA A 48 26.59 -6.05 26.21
CA ALA A 48 25.30 -5.38 26.41
C ALA A 48 25.33 -4.48 27.65
N HIS A 49 24.73 -3.29 27.53
CA HIS A 49 24.56 -2.39 28.65
C HIS A 49 23.45 -2.89 29.60
N PRO A 50 23.51 -2.53 30.91
CA PRO A 50 22.43 -2.86 31.84
C PRO A 50 21.06 -2.37 31.33
N GLY A 51 20.10 -3.28 31.22
CA GLY A 51 18.73 -2.99 30.77
C GLY A 51 18.50 -3.07 29.26
N GLU A 52 19.54 -3.23 28.44
CA GLU A 52 19.44 -3.31 26.98
C GLU A 52 18.53 -4.45 26.50
N VAL A 53 18.67 -5.64 27.10
CA VAL A 53 17.83 -6.82 26.80
C VAL A 53 16.35 -6.55 27.07
N VAL A 54 16.02 -5.81 28.14
CA VAL A 54 14.64 -5.41 28.45
C VAL A 54 14.12 -4.41 27.41
N GLY A 55 14.98 -3.50 26.95
CA GLY A 55 14.68 -2.59 25.84
C GLY A 55 14.32 -3.34 24.56
N HIS A 56 15.17 -4.28 24.14
CA HIS A 56 14.91 -5.11 22.95
C HIS A 56 13.60 -5.91 23.08
N ALA A 57 13.34 -6.50 24.25
CA ALA A 57 12.07 -7.21 24.48
C ALA A 57 10.85 -6.29 24.38
N LEU A 58 10.95 -5.05 24.89
CA LEU A 58 9.88 -4.06 24.77
C LEU A 58 9.65 -3.64 23.31
N ASP A 59 10.70 -3.51 22.52
CA ASP A 59 10.58 -3.18 21.10
C ASP A 59 9.93 -4.31 20.30
N LEU A 60 10.23 -5.58 20.60
CA LEU A 60 9.50 -6.71 20.02
C LEU A 60 8.00 -6.69 20.35
N VAL A 61 7.63 -6.31 21.58
CA VAL A 61 6.20 -6.15 21.95
C VAL A 61 5.54 -5.05 21.13
N ARG A 62 6.23 -3.92 20.91
CA ARG A 62 5.72 -2.82 20.09
C ARG A 62 5.54 -3.23 18.63
N GLN A 63 6.54 -3.92 18.05
CA GLN A 63 6.45 -4.45 16.69
C GLN A 63 5.30 -5.47 16.55
N ALA A 64 5.12 -6.37 17.53
CA ALA A 64 4.01 -7.32 17.52
C ALA A 64 2.63 -6.63 17.57
N GLN A 65 2.52 -5.50 18.29
CA GLN A 65 1.31 -4.69 18.29
C GLN A 65 1.06 -4.03 16.93
N GLU A 66 2.12 -3.59 16.23
CA GLU A 66 2.01 -3.05 14.87
C GLU A 66 1.57 -4.13 13.87
N VAL A 67 2.16 -5.33 13.93
CA VAL A 67 1.72 -6.50 13.16
C VAL A 67 0.24 -6.78 13.39
N LEU A 68 -0.23 -6.72 14.62
CA LEU A 68 -1.65 -6.91 14.94
C LEU A 68 -2.53 -5.83 14.29
N ALA A 69 -2.11 -4.56 14.32
CA ALA A 69 -2.82 -3.49 13.63
C ALA A 69 -2.87 -3.71 12.12
N ARG A 70 -1.79 -4.18 11.49
CA ARG A 70 -1.77 -4.53 10.06
C ARG A 70 -2.65 -5.73 9.74
N ALA A 71 -2.72 -6.72 10.62
CA ALA A 71 -3.62 -7.87 10.47
C ALA A 71 -5.08 -7.43 10.50
N VAL A 72 -5.45 -6.51 11.41
CA VAL A 72 -6.79 -5.92 11.44
C VAL A 72 -7.08 -5.15 10.15
N ILE A 73 -6.14 -4.35 9.63
CA ILE A 73 -6.30 -3.65 8.35
C ILE A 73 -6.54 -4.64 7.21
N TYR A 74 -5.75 -5.71 7.11
CA TYR A 74 -5.91 -6.75 6.10
C TYR A 74 -7.29 -7.43 6.17
N GLU A 75 -7.73 -7.84 7.36
CA GLU A 75 -9.06 -8.43 7.56
C GLU A 75 -10.18 -7.44 7.19
N ARG A 76 -10.02 -6.15 7.51
CA ARG A 76 -10.98 -5.11 7.10
C ARG A 76 -11.02 -4.91 5.59
N GLN A 77 -9.89 -5.00 4.88
CA GLN A 77 -9.87 -4.97 3.40
C GLN A 77 -10.56 -6.20 2.80
N LYS A 78 -10.48 -7.36 3.46
CA LYS A 78 -11.21 -8.58 3.09
C LYS A 78 -12.71 -8.53 3.39
N GLY A 79 -13.19 -7.47 4.04
CA GLY A 79 -14.60 -7.29 4.41
C GLY A 79 -15.00 -7.89 5.76
N THR A 80 -14.07 -8.42 6.54
CA THR A 80 -14.35 -9.03 7.86
C THR A 80 -14.94 -8.00 8.82
N SER A 81 -16.05 -8.34 9.47
CA SER A 81 -16.78 -7.42 10.36
C SER A 81 -16.00 -7.12 11.65
N TRP A 82 -16.26 -5.97 12.27
CA TRP A 82 -15.71 -5.64 13.60
C TRP A 82 -16.14 -6.62 14.70
N GLU A 83 -17.26 -7.31 14.50
CA GLU A 83 -17.74 -8.33 15.43
C GLU A 83 -16.86 -9.57 15.39
N ALA A 84 -16.59 -10.10 14.20
CA ALA A 84 -15.67 -11.23 14.01
C ALA A 84 -14.23 -10.89 14.46
N ILE A 85 -13.78 -9.67 14.20
CA ILE A 85 -12.47 -9.20 14.68
C ILE A 85 -12.46 -9.12 16.22
N GLY A 86 -13.53 -8.60 16.83
CA GLY A 86 -13.63 -8.54 18.29
C GLY A 86 -13.60 -9.93 18.93
N GLU A 87 -14.36 -10.88 18.38
CA GLU A 87 -14.37 -12.27 18.81
C GLU A 87 -12.97 -12.90 18.79
N GLN A 88 -12.23 -12.73 17.68
CA GLN A 88 -10.87 -13.26 17.55
C GLN A 88 -9.86 -12.61 18.52
N LEU A 89 -10.12 -11.38 18.95
CA LEU A 89 -9.29 -10.63 19.89
C LEU A 89 -9.73 -10.80 21.35
N ASP A 90 -10.77 -11.60 21.62
CA ASP A 90 -11.42 -11.74 22.93
C ASP A 90 -11.85 -10.39 23.54
N VAL A 91 -12.41 -9.50 22.70
CA VAL A 91 -12.96 -8.21 23.12
C VAL A 91 -14.31 -7.93 22.46
N LYS A 92 -15.06 -6.98 23.01
CA LYS A 92 -16.30 -6.54 22.38
C LYS A 92 -16.02 -5.84 21.05
N LYS A 93 -16.94 -5.99 20.09
CA LYS A 93 -16.98 -5.26 18.80
C LYS A 93 -16.63 -3.78 18.95
N GLN A 94 -17.25 -3.10 19.92
CA GLN A 94 -17.04 -1.67 20.14
C GLN A 94 -15.59 -1.37 20.53
N SER A 95 -15.00 -2.17 21.42
CA SER A 95 -13.60 -2.01 21.84
C SER A 95 -12.62 -2.26 20.70
N ALA A 96 -12.85 -3.28 19.86
CA ALA A 96 -12.05 -3.52 18.67
C ALA A 96 -12.16 -2.34 17.67
N HIS A 97 -13.38 -1.86 17.43
CA HIS A 97 -13.63 -0.73 16.54
C HIS A 97 -12.95 0.54 17.04
N GLU A 98 -13.15 0.93 18.30
CA GLU A 98 -12.52 2.14 18.88
C GLU A 98 -10.99 2.08 18.82
N ARG A 99 -10.42 0.91 19.12
CA ARG A 99 -8.96 0.72 19.13
C ARG A 99 -8.33 0.82 17.75
N TYR A 100 -8.93 0.22 16.72
CA TYR A 100 -8.29 0.06 15.40
C TYR A 100 -8.88 0.93 14.29
N LYS A 101 -10.02 1.59 14.50
CA LYS A 101 -10.59 2.54 13.53
C LYS A 101 -9.56 3.58 13.09
N PRO A 102 -8.78 4.24 13.98
CA PRO A 102 -7.80 5.24 13.55
C PRO A 102 -6.78 4.67 12.56
N ALA A 103 -6.25 3.47 12.80
CA ALA A 103 -5.30 2.82 11.90
C ALA A 103 -5.93 2.44 10.55
N VAL A 104 -7.20 2.02 10.53
CA VAL A 104 -7.92 1.70 9.29
C VAL A 104 -8.23 2.96 8.47
N GLU A 105 -8.61 4.07 9.10
CA GLU A 105 -8.84 5.34 8.40
C GLU A 105 -7.53 5.94 7.91
N GLU A 106 -6.47 5.88 8.72
CA GLU A 106 -5.11 6.29 8.32
C GLU A 106 -4.64 5.51 7.09
N TRP A 107 -4.86 4.20 7.05
CA TRP A 107 -4.54 3.37 5.89
C TRP A 107 -5.27 3.82 4.63
N LYS A 108 -6.59 4.07 4.71
CA LYS A 108 -7.36 4.54 3.55
C LYS A 108 -6.85 5.88 3.04
N LEU A 109 -6.53 6.79 3.95
CA LEU A 109 -6.01 8.10 3.61
C LEU A 109 -4.60 8.00 3.01
N ALA A 110 -3.72 7.17 3.57
CA ALA A 110 -2.37 6.93 3.04
C ALA A 110 -2.36 6.31 1.63
N LEU A 111 -3.38 5.53 1.26
CA LEU A 111 -3.54 5.03 -0.11
C LEU A 111 -3.84 6.16 -1.12
N GLN A 112 -4.47 7.25 -0.67
CA GLN A 112 -4.79 8.42 -1.48
C GLN A 112 -3.68 9.48 -1.42
N GLU A 113 -3.09 9.64 -0.24
CA GLU A 113 -2.00 10.56 0.10
C GLU A 113 -0.77 9.75 0.57
N PRO A 114 0.06 9.20 -0.34
CA PRO A 114 1.18 8.35 0.04
C PRO A 114 2.27 9.07 0.84
N PHE A 115 2.24 10.40 0.84
CA PHE A 115 3.22 11.26 1.47
C PHE A 115 2.54 12.27 2.38
N TYR A 116 3.17 12.56 3.52
CA TYR A 116 2.76 13.71 4.33
C TYR A 116 2.99 15.01 3.56
N PRO A 117 2.19 16.05 3.81
CA PRO A 117 2.46 17.40 3.31
C PRO A 117 3.90 17.81 3.67
N ALA A 118 4.64 18.35 2.69
CA ALA A 118 5.96 18.89 2.96
C ALA A 118 5.82 20.10 3.91
N PRO A 119 6.58 20.15 5.02
CA PRO A 119 6.67 21.38 5.81
C PRO A 119 7.25 22.51 4.96
N PRO A 120 6.87 23.79 5.21
CA PRO A 120 7.40 24.93 4.46
C PRO A 120 8.93 25.00 4.43
N GLU A 121 9.57 24.50 5.47
CA GLU A 121 11.02 24.56 5.68
C GLU A 121 11.78 23.35 5.12
N ARG A 122 11.08 22.26 4.74
CA ARG A 122 11.70 21.02 4.23
C ARG A 122 10.92 20.50 3.03
N PRO A 123 11.45 20.61 1.80
CA PRO A 123 10.75 20.17 0.59
C PRO A 123 10.64 18.64 0.48
N VAL A 124 11.35 17.87 1.31
CA VAL A 124 11.28 16.40 1.31
C VAL A 124 10.03 15.97 2.07
N ARG A 125 9.13 15.28 1.38
CA ARG A 125 7.93 14.70 1.99
C ARG A 125 8.26 13.36 2.62
N ASN A 126 7.91 13.20 3.89
CA ASN A 126 7.99 11.90 4.55
C ASN A 126 6.88 11.00 4.00
N ARG A 127 7.19 9.71 3.83
CA ARG A 127 6.21 8.74 3.37
C ARG A 127 5.20 8.45 4.49
N ARG A 128 3.92 8.48 4.13
CA ARG A 128 2.79 8.14 4.98
C ARG A 128 2.36 6.69 4.77
N LEU A 129 2.34 6.27 3.50
CA LEU A 129 2.03 4.89 3.12
C LEU A 129 3.22 3.97 3.40
N HIS A 130 2.96 2.80 3.96
CA HIS A 130 4.02 1.83 4.22
C HIS A 130 4.76 1.45 2.93
N ASP A 131 6.09 1.27 3.00
CA ASP A 131 6.98 1.00 1.87
C ASP A 131 6.52 -0.17 0.99
N ALA A 132 6.06 -1.25 1.62
CA ALA A 132 5.54 -2.42 0.93
C ALA A 132 4.24 -2.18 0.15
N ALA A 133 3.45 -1.17 0.52
CA ALA A 133 2.28 -0.76 -0.26
C ALA A 133 2.61 0.34 -1.29
N TYR A 134 3.66 1.13 -1.03
CA TYR A 134 4.13 2.16 -1.96
C TYR A 134 4.85 1.57 -3.17
N ALA A 135 5.73 0.59 -2.95
CA ALA A 135 6.48 -0.11 -3.99
C ALA A 135 6.23 -1.64 -3.94
N PRO A 136 4.99 -2.08 -4.23
CA PRO A 136 4.54 -3.46 -3.98
C PRO A 136 5.32 -4.50 -4.78
N THR A 137 5.73 -4.20 -6.02
CA THR A 137 6.52 -5.11 -6.86
C THR A 137 7.88 -5.41 -6.19
N ALA A 138 8.59 -4.36 -5.78
CA ALA A 138 9.90 -4.49 -5.16
C ALA A 138 9.81 -5.16 -3.77
N ALA A 139 8.79 -4.81 -2.99
CA ALA A 139 8.54 -5.43 -1.70
C ALA A 139 8.17 -6.92 -1.82
N GLY A 140 7.30 -7.26 -2.77
CA GLY A 140 6.93 -8.64 -3.08
C GLY A 140 8.14 -9.51 -3.42
N ARG A 141 9.05 -9.02 -4.28
CA ARG A 141 10.30 -9.74 -4.60
C ARG A 141 11.17 -9.99 -3.38
N ARG A 142 11.35 -8.98 -2.51
CA ARG A 142 12.12 -9.13 -1.27
C ARG A 142 11.49 -10.14 -0.32
N LEU A 143 10.16 -10.15 -0.22
CA LEU A 143 9.42 -11.08 0.62
C LEU A 143 9.46 -12.52 0.08
N ASP A 144 9.30 -12.70 -1.22
CA ASP A 144 9.47 -14.00 -1.88
C ASP A 144 10.86 -14.58 -1.60
N GLN A 145 11.90 -13.75 -1.77
CA GLN A 145 13.28 -14.13 -1.49
C GLN A 145 13.47 -14.51 -0.02
N TRP A 146 13.03 -13.65 0.91
CA TRP A 146 13.19 -13.91 2.34
C TRP A 146 12.55 -15.23 2.76
N VAL A 147 11.32 -15.52 2.30
CA VAL A 147 10.62 -16.77 2.64
C VAL A 147 11.38 -17.99 2.12
N ARG A 148 11.95 -17.92 0.91
CA ARG A 148 12.74 -19.01 0.34
C ARG A 148 14.02 -19.26 1.14
N GLU A 149 14.67 -18.21 1.62
CA GLU A 149 15.91 -18.31 2.40
C GLU A 149 15.66 -18.86 3.82
N HIS A 150 14.57 -18.42 4.47
CA HIS A 150 14.35 -18.65 5.90
C HIS A 150 13.36 -19.78 6.22
N ILE A 151 12.47 -20.14 5.30
CA ILE A 151 11.45 -21.18 5.53
C ILE A 151 11.73 -22.40 4.63
N PRO A 152 12.27 -23.52 5.19
CA PRO A 152 12.68 -24.68 4.40
C PRO A 152 11.58 -25.25 3.49
N ALA A 153 10.32 -25.20 3.93
CA ALA A 153 9.17 -25.69 3.16
C ALA A 153 8.91 -24.93 1.85
N HIS A 154 9.44 -23.72 1.69
CA HIS A 154 9.18 -22.84 0.54
C HIS A 154 10.40 -22.57 -0.33
N ARG A 155 11.57 -23.19 -0.08
CA ARG A 155 12.82 -22.97 -0.85
C ARG A 155 12.65 -23.07 -2.37
N GLU A 156 11.92 -24.10 -2.80
CA GLU A 156 11.64 -24.41 -4.21
C GLU A 156 10.40 -23.71 -4.77
N THR A 157 9.62 -23.02 -3.92
CA THR A 157 8.49 -22.22 -4.38
C THR A 157 9.00 -20.89 -4.92
N THR A 158 8.81 -20.62 -6.22
CA THR A 158 9.36 -19.41 -6.87
C THR A 158 8.80 -18.11 -6.28
N HIS A 159 7.50 -18.08 -5.97
CA HIS A 159 6.76 -16.89 -5.56
C HIS A 159 5.85 -17.17 -4.33
N PRO A 160 6.42 -17.53 -3.18
CA PRO A 160 5.63 -18.01 -2.04
C PRO A 160 4.74 -16.94 -1.40
N VAL A 161 5.02 -15.65 -1.63
CA VAL A 161 4.23 -14.53 -1.14
C VAL A 161 3.39 -13.93 -2.26
N THR A 162 3.99 -13.68 -3.43
CA THR A 162 3.33 -12.90 -4.49
C THR A 162 2.37 -13.69 -5.36
N ALA A 163 2.54 -15.01 -5.53
CA ALA A 163 1.69 -15.83 -6.43
C ALA A 163 0.23 -15.96 -5.97
N HIS A 164 -0.05 -15.72 -4.69
CA HIS A 164 -1.36 -15.92 -4.08
C HIS A 164 -1.98 -14.61 -3.56
N LEU A 165 -1.48 -13.47 -4.02
CA LEU A 165 -2.10 -12.19 -3.69
C LEU A 165 -3.50 -12.08 -4.32
N PRO A 166 -4.48 -11.46 -3.64
CA PRO A 166 -5.80 -11.23 -4.19
C PRO A 166 -5.73 -10.45 -5.51
N THR A 167 -6.30 -11.03 -6.56
CA THR A 167 -6.35 -10.44 -7.90
C THR A 167 -7.13 -9.13 -7.90
N LEU A 168 -6.69 -8.18 -8.72
CA LEU A 168 -7.40 -6.93 -8.96
C LEU A 168 -8.25 -7.06 -10.22
N THR A 169 -9.54 -6.83 -10.12
CA THR A 169 -10.41 -6.74 -11.30
C THR A 169 -10.29 -5.36 -11.98
N THR A 170 -10.58 -5.28 -13.28
CA THR A 170 -10.59 -4.03 -14.05
C THR A 170 -11.52 -2.98 -13.42
N ALA A 171 -12.69 -3.41 -12.92
CA ALA A 171 -13.64 -2.54 -12.23
C ALA A 171 -13.10 -1.99 -10.90
N GLU A 172 -12.47 -2.84 -10.07
CA GLU A 172 -11.84 -2.40 -8.82
C GLU A 172 -10.68 -1.44 -9.08
N GLU A 173 -9.88 -1.69 -10.11
CA GLU A 173 -8.79 -0.79 -10.52
C GLU A 173 -9.36 0.59 -10.89
N LEU A 174 -10.44 0.62 -11.67
CA LEU A 174 -11.12 1.86 -12.05
C LEU A 174 -11.64 2.61 -10.82
N VAL A 175 -12.29 1.92 -9.87
CA VAL A 175 -12.76 2.55 -8.62
C VAL A 175 -11.60 3.20 -7.86
N GLN A 176 -10.46 2.52 -7.75
CA GLN A 176 -9.28 3.08 -7.07
C GLN A 176 -8.73 4.33 -7.77
N VAL A 177 -8.69 4.33 -9.10
CA VAL A 177 -8.26 5.49 -9.89
C VAL A 177 -9.25 6.65 -9.75
N LEU A 178 -10.55 6.37 -9.75
CA LEU A 178 -11.60 7.38 -9.56
C LEU A 178 -11.54 8.01 -8.16
N ASP A 179 -11.34 7.21 -7.11
CA ASP A 179 -11.15 7.70 -5.75
C ASP A 179 -9.94 8.66 -5.67
N ALA A 180 -8.82 8.29 -6.30
CA ALA A 180 -7.62 9.10 -6.33
C ALA A 180 -7.82 10.41 -7.13
N LEU A 181 -8.51 10.36 -8.27
CA LEU A 181 -8.87 11.56 -9.03
C LEU A 181 -9.79 12.48 -8.21
N ASN A 182 -10.82 11.92 -7.57
CA ASN A 182 -11.75 12.67 -6.75
C ASN A 182 -11.04 13.36 -5.58
N HIS A 183 -10.11 12.65 -4.94
CA HIS A 183 -9.25 13.23 -3.91
C HIS A 183 -8.43 14.41 -4.46
N LEU A 184 -7.71 14.22 -5.57
CA LEU A 184 -6.91 15.29 -6.18
C LEU A 184 -7.72 16.51 -6.63
N TYR A 185 -8.99 16.35 -7.03
CA TYR A 185 -9.83 17.47 -7.45
C TYR A 185 -10.46 18.23 -6.28
N ASN A 186 -10.78 17.54 -5.18
CA ASN A 186 -11.49 18.12 -4.05
C ASN A 186 -10.56 18.54 -2.91
N ASP A 187 -9.28 18.17 -2.94
CA ASP A 187 -8.30 18.68 -1.99
C ASP A 187 -8.08 20.18 -2.24
N ALA A 188 -8.76 21.00 -1.44
CA ALA A 188 -8.68 22.46 -1.48
C ALA A 188 -7.38 22.99 -0.83
N LEU A 189 -6.66 22.16 -0.09
CA LEU A 189 -5.48 22.54 0.68
C LEU A 189 -4.18 22.32 -0.11
N ALA A 190 -4.17 21.37 -1.05
CA ALA A 190 -3.03 21.15 -1.92
C ALA A 190 -3.10 21.99 -3.20
N PRO A 191 -1.96 22.55 -3.67
CA PRO A 191 -1.87 23.09 -5.02
C PRO A 191 -2.26 22.00 -6.03
N PRO A 192 -2.98 22.35 -7.12
CA PRO A 192 -3.40 21.38 -8.11
C PRO A 192 -2.18 20.70 -8.75
N ASP A 193 -1.94 19.43 -8.42
CA ASP A 193 -0.92 18.61 -9.07
C ASP A 193 -1.43 18.15 -10.44
N ARG A 194 -1.22 19.02 -11.44
CA ARG A 194 -1.66 18.80 -12.82
C ARG A 194 -1.00 17.56 -13.44
N ALA A 195 0.24 17.25 -13.06
CA ALA A 195 0.97 16.10 -13.59
C ALA A 195 0.39 14.79 -13.04
N ALA A 196 0.13 14.70 -11.73
CA ALA A 196 -0.52 13.53 -11.14
C ALA A 196 -1.94 13.33 -11.69
N ARG A 197 -2.72 14.41 -11.84
CA ARG A 197 -4.06 14.34 -12.45
C ARG A 197 -4.01 13.84 -13.90
N ALA A 198 -3.02 14.27 -14.69
CA ALA A 198 -2.84 13.79 -16.06
C ALA A 198 -2.54 12.29 -16.09
N ARG A 199 -1.58 11.80 -15.27
CA ARG A 199 -1.24 10.36 -15.19
C ARG A 199 -2.45 9.49 -14.84
N LEU A 200 -3.24 9.91 -13.83
CA LEU A 200 -4.44 9.16 -13.44
C LEU A 200 -5.55 9.22 -14.50
N ALA A 201 -5.70 10.34 -15.21
CA ALA A 201 -6.67 10.46 -16.30
C ALA A 201 -6.33 9.52 -17.47
N GLU A 202 -5.06 9.30 -17.78
CA GLU A 202 -4.66 8.30 -18.77
C GLU A 202 -4.92 6.88 -18.32
N ARG A 203 -4.59 6.57 -17.06
CA ARG A 203 -4.88 5.24 -16.51
C ARG A 203 -6.37 4.95 -16.54
N LYS A 204 -7.21 5.94 -16.22
CA LYS A 204 -8.67 5.87 -16.38
C LYS A 204 -9.05 5.56 -17.84
N ALA A 205 -8.46 6.24 -18.82
CA ALA A 205 -8.75 5.97 -20.23
C ALA A 205 -8.40 4.53 -20.63
N ALA A 206 -7.21 4.06 -20.28
CA ALA A 206 -6.76 2.69 -20.59
C ALA A 206 -7.64 1.61 -19.92
N LEU A 207 -8.17 1.90 -18.74
CA LEU A 207 -9.13 1.03 -18.04
C LEU A 207 -10.49 0.98 -18.72
N LEU A 208 -11.00 2.14 -19.14
CA LEU A 208 -12.27 2.23 -19.85
C LEU A 208 -12.21 1.55 -21.22
N ASP A 209 -11.08 1.62 -21.92
CA ASP A 209 -10.85 0.85 -23.15
C ASP A 209 -10.91 -0.66 -22.89
N ARG A 210 -10.27 -1.13 -21.82
CA ARG A 210 -10.35 -2.55 -21.42
C ARG A 210 -11.79 -2.97 -21.15
N ILE A 211 -12.54 -2.19 -20.36
CA ILE A 211 -13.95 -2.45 -20.07
C ILE A 211 -14.80 -2.45 -21.34
N ALA A 212 -14.55 -1.54 -22.29
CA ALA A 212 -15.29 -1.50 -23.54
C ALA A 212 -15.13 -2.80 -24.34
N VAL A 213 -13.94 -3.41 -24.32
CA VAL A 213 -13.63 -4.68 -24.99
C VAL A 213 -14.12 -5.89 -24.19
N GLU A 214 -13.82 -5.94 -22.90
CA GLU A 214 -14.14 -7.06 -21.99
C GLU A 214 -15.65 -7.23 -21.79
N ASP A 215 -16.37 -6.12 -21.56
CA ASP A 215 -17.79 -6.12 -21.21
C ASP A 215 -18.70 -5.75 -22.41
N GLY A 216 -18.12 -5.44 -23.57
CA GLY A 216 -18.86 -5.05 -24.77
C GLY A 216 -19.64 -3.73 -24.62
N ARG A 217 -19.11 -2.78 -23.85
CA ARG A 217 -19.77 -1.50 -23.51
C ARG A 217 -19.24 -0.34 -24.36
N PRO A 218 -19.92 0.04 -25.47
CA PRO A 218 -19.43 1.10 -26.36
C PRO A 218 -19.37 2.47 -25.67
N GLU A 219 -20.25 2.74 -24.70
CA GLU A 219 -20.20 4.00 -23.94
C GLU A 219 -18.88 4.16 -23.14
N ALA A 220 -18.21 3.06 -22.78
CA ALA A 220 -16.92 3.11 -22.09
C ALA A 220 -15.81 3.62 -23.04
N ALA A 221 -15.90 3.31 -24.35
CA ALA A 221 -14.94 3.81 -25.33
C ALA A 221 -15.05 5.34 -25.53
N GLU A 222 -16.27 5.88 -25.49
CA GLU A 222 -16.51 7.34 -25.52
C GLU A 222 -15.91 8.01 -24.28
N GLN A 223 -16.18 7.46 -23.09
CA GLN A 223 -15.59 7.95 -21.84
C GLN A 223 -14.06 7.84 -21.81
N ALA A 224 -13.49 6.80 -22.45
CA ALA A 224 -12.05 6.66 -22.59
C ALA A 224 -11.47 7.80 -23.45
N ALA A 225 -12.13 8.16 -24.56
CA ALA A 225 -11.73 9.29 -25.40
C ALA A 225 -11.76 10.62 -24.64
N GLU A 226 -12.81 10.87 -23.86
CA GLU A 226 -12.91 12.05 -22.98
C GLU A 226 -11.77 12.10 -21.96
N ALA A 227 -11.47 10.97 -21.33
CA ALA A 227 -10.40 10.87 -20.34
C ALA A 227 -9.01 11.16 -20.97
N ARG A 228 -8.73 10.67 -22.18
CA ARG A 228 -7.48 11.01 -22.92
C ARG A 228 -7.41 12.49 -23.28
N ALA A 229 -8.51 13.07 -23.77
CA ALA A 229 -8.58 14.50 -24.09
C ALA A 229 -8.28 15.35 -22.84
N ARG A 230 -8.84 14.96 -21.69
CA ARG A 230 -8.58 15.63 -20.42
C ARG A 230 -7.13 15.48 -19.96
N ALA A 231 -6.53 14.31 -20.10
CA ALA A 231 -5.13 14.09 -19.78
C ALA A 231 -4.20 14.97 -20.64
N ALA A 232 -4.47 15.06 -21.94
CA ALA A 232 -3.72 15.93 -22.86
C ALA A 232 -3.82 17.41 -22.47
N GLN A 233 -5.02 17.88 -22.10
CA GLN A 233 -5.22 19.25 -21.60
C GLN A 233 -4.39 19.51 -20.33
N LEU A 234 -4.46 18.61 -19.34
CA LEU A 234 -3.76 18.76 -18.06
C LEU A 234 -2.24 18.81 -18.23
N ARG A 235 -1.67 18.05 -19.18
CA ARG A 235 -0.26 18.14 -19.53
C ARG A 235 0.10 19.47 -20.14
N ALA A 236 -0.65 19.92 -21.14
CA ALA A 236 -0.41 21.21 -21.79
C ALA A 236 -0.51 22.37 -20.79
N GLU A 237 -1.34 22.26 -19.75
CA GLU A 237 -1.40 23.23 -18.65
C GLU A 237 -0.21 23.11 -17.68
N ALA A 238 0.27 21.89 -17.39
CA ALA A 238 1.45 21.66 -16.56
C ALA A 238 2.72 22.20 -17.23
N ASP A 239 2.91 21.93 -18.52
CA ASP A 239 4.07 22.39 -19.30
C ASP A 239 4.10 23.93 -19.39
N ARG A 240 2.94 24.56 -19.56
CA ARG A 240 2.81 26.03 -19.55
C ARG A 240 3.09 26.67 -18.19
N ALA A 241 2.85 25.96 -17.09
CA ALA A 241 3.14 26.45 -15.75
C ALA A 241 4.62 26.27 -15.35
N ALA A 242 5.37 25.48 -16.11
CA ALA A 242 6.80 25.24 -15.89
C ALA A 242 7.72 26.16 -16.73
N GLN A 243 7.15 26.91 -17.69
CA GLN A 243 7.81 27.94 -18.51
C GLN A 243 7.72 29.30 -17.82
#